data_AF-A8M653-F1
#
_entry.id   AF-A8M653-F1
#
_cell.length_a   1.000
_cell.length_b   1.000
_cell.length_c   1.000
_cell.angle_alpha   90.00
_cell.angle_beta   90.00
_cell.angle_gamma   90.00
#
_symmetry.space_group_name_H-M   'P 1'
#
loop_
_entity.id
_entity.type
_entity.pdbx_description
1 polymer ?
#
loop_
_entity_poly.entity_id
_entity_poly.type
_entity_poly.pdbx_seq_one_letter_code
_entity_poly.pdbx_strand_id
1 'polypeptide(L)'
;MNRLHALFRRVSVVAAGALLGLTGVALVASPASAHHSVVTATAACDTDTGEWVVTWTIDSKAPPGVDNYKFVKVVAKTYVGDKATDVTIPGIAVTKGKNYPHSVNTPLTAEQRLDNTVTKASLAIRAKWENGKIERGLPEETVELGGTCDQKPPAPTSPKPTASVVSDCEGVVTVTLNNAADATAKAKFTVTDAEGSAQKANVKPGESTSVQVPAEKAATIKVEVKGIDEPLFDGKPAPADDCVEPGEPTGTYQSTCDELIFEVNNPADGETVTTTFTPNKGEPQTLTVEPGQSGTVSFPGEEGLTVTPSGDGLEDPEPIAWTKPEDCAPGSGGGEPGLPLTGAAAGGIAAGAVVLLAVGGGLFVMARRRKLRFTA
;
A
#
# COMPACT_ATOMS: atom_id res chain seq x y z
N MET A 1 -20.24 24.99 30.19
CA MET A 1 -21.50 25.08 29.40
C MET A 1 -21.64 23.78 28.63
N ASN A 2 -22.80 23.15 28.74
CA ASN A 2 -23.06 21.76 28.40
C ASN A 2 -23.82 21.68 27.06
N ARG A 3 -23.58 20.60 26.30
CA ARG A 3 -24.36 20.07 25.16
C ARG A 3 -24.19 20.73 23.79
N LEU A 4 -23.61 19.96 22.86
CA LEU A 4 -24.17 19.65 21.52
C LEU A 4 -23.37 18.48 20.91
N HIS A 5 -23.61 17.28 21.46
CA HIS A 5 -23.32 16.01 20.78
C HIS A 5 -24.65 15.45 20.27
N ALA A 6 -24.56 14.73 19.15
CA ALA A 6 -25.59 13.91 18.51
C ALA A 6 -26.58 14.64 17.61
N LEU A 7 -26.28 14.64 16.30
CA LEU A 7 -27.27 14.40 15.23
C LEU A 7 -26.57 13.84 13.98
N PHE A 8 -25.66 12.86 14.15
CA PHE A 8 -25.32 11.94 13.08
C PHE A 8 -26.42 10.89 12.97
N ARG A 9 -27.43 11.15 12.13
CA ARG A 9 -28.31 10.08 11.65
C ARG A 9 -27.54 9.28 10.60
N ARG A 10 -27.00 8.14 11.02
CA ARG A 10 -26.59 7.04 10.14
C ARG A 10 -27.84 6.56 9.40
N VAL A 11 -27.99 6.95 8.14
CA VAL A 11 -28.87 6.26 7.20
C VAL A 11 -28.06 5.10 6.66
N SER A 12 -28.12 3.96 7.35
CA SER A 12 -27.63 2.69 6.82
C SER A 12 -28.57 2.25 5.69
N VAL A 13 -28.25 2.62 4.46
CA VAL A 13 -28.93 2.07 3.29
C VAL A 13 -28.41 0.65 3.08
N VAL A 14 -29.22 -0.33 3.50
CA VAL A 14 -29.08 -1.70 3.02
C VAL A 14 -29.41 -1.67 1.53
N ALA A 15 -28.38 -1.69 0.68
CA ALA A 15 -28.54 -1.75 -0.76
C ALA A 15 -28.76 -3.22 -1.19
N ALA A 16 -29.96 -3.74 -0.91
CA ALA A 16 -30.48 -4.86 -1.67
C ALA A 16 -30.98 -4.30 -3.02
N GLY A 17 -30.54 -4.89 -4.14
CA GLY A 17 -31.00 -4.52 -5.48
C GLY A 17 -32.53 -4.58 -5.55
N ALA A 18 -33.16 -3.47 -5.92
CA ALA A 18 -34.60 -3.36 -5.98
C ALA A 18 -35.03 -3.50 -7.44
N LEU A 19 -35.67 -4.63 -7.79
CA LEU A 19 -36.43 -4.74 -9.03
C LEU A 19 -37.62 -3.78 -8.92
N LEU A 20 -37.54 -2.65 -9.62
CA LEU A 20 -38.66 -1.72 -9.74
C LEU A 20 -39.56 -2.22 -10.86
N GLY A 21 -40.69 -2.82 -10.48
CA GLY A 21 -41.67 -3.37 -11.41
C GLY A 21 -42.59 -2.30 -11.96
N LEU A 22 -42.78 -2.28 -13.28
CA LEU A 22 -43.89 -1.60 -13.92
C LEU A 22 -44.98 -2.64 -14.17
N THR A 23 -46.09 -2.54 -13.44
CA THR A 23 -47.24 -3.42 -13.65
C THR A 23 -48.06 -2.87 -14.83
N GLY A 24 -47.86 -3.45 -16.02
CA GLY A 24 -48.77 -3.27 -17.14
C GLY A 24 -50.10 -3.94 -16.83
N VAL A 25 -51.19 -3.18 -16.77
CA VAL A 25 -52.55 -3.72 -16.58
C VAL A 25 -53.07 -4.17 -17.94
N ALA A 26 -53.06 -5.48 -18.19
CA ALA A 26 -53.68 -6.07 -19.37
C ALA A 26 -55.21 -6.09 -19.20
N LEU A 27 -55.93 -5.35 -20.06
CA LEU A 27 -57.39 -5.47 -20.19
C LEU A 27 -57.71 -6.71 -21.02
N VAL A 28 -57.89 -7.85 -20.36
CA VAL A 28 -58.17 -9.12 -21.04
C VAL A 28 -59.65 -9.21 -21.41
N ALA A 29 -59.97 -8.99 -22.68
CA ALA A 29 -61.25 -9.45 -23.24
C ALA A 29 -61.18 -10.98 -23.40
N SER A 30 -61.99 -11.73 -22.65
CA SER A 30 -62.03 -13.19 -22.77
C SER A 30 -62.61 -13.59 -24.14
N PRO A 31 -61.85 -14.26 -25.01
CA PRO A 31 -62.35 -14.65 -26.33
C PRO A 31 -63.39 -15.77 -26.20
N ALA A 32 -64.48 -15.70 -26.99
CA ALA A 32 -65.56 -16.67 -26.99
C ALA A 32 -65.22 -18.03 -27.67
N SER A 33 -63.95 -18.39 -27.76
CA SER A 33 -63.47 -19.60 -28.43
C SER A 33 -63.13 -20.70 -27.43
N ALA A 34 -63.56 -21.94 -27.70
CA ALA A 34 -63.19 -23.10 -26.89
C ALA A 34 -61.67 -23.40 -26.92
N HIS A 35 -60.98 -22.93 -27.97
CA HIS A 35 -59.53 -22.99 -28.13
C HIS A 35 -59.00 -21.57 -28.25
N HIS A 36 -58.27 -21.10 -27.25
CA HIS A 36 -57.65 -19.78 -27.28
C HIS A 36 -56.42 -19.72 -26.39
N SER A 37 -55.53 -18.81 -26.72
CA SER A 37 -54.38 -18.45 -25.92
C SER A 37 -54.52 -17.01 -25.42
N VAL A 38 -54.05 -16.77 -24.20
CA VAL A 38 -53.89 -15.44 -23.62
C VAL A 38 -52.41 -15.21 -23.42
N VAL A 39 -51.90 -14.10 -23.95
CA VAL A 39 -50.52 -13.66 -23.75
C VAL A 39 -50.55 -12.51 -22.76
N THR A 40 -49.69 -12.55 -21.75
CA THR A 40 -49.48 -11.45 -20.81
C THR A 40 -48.00 -11.19 -20.64
N ALA A 41 -47.65 -9.96 -20.27
CA ALA A 41 -46.27 -9.58 -19.98
C ALA A 41 -46.18 -8.65 -18.78
N THR A 42 -45.08 -8.80 -18.03
CA THR A 42 -44.65 -7.84 -17.01
C THR A 42 -43.21 -7.46 -17.28
N ALA A 43 -42.84 -6.22 -16.97
CA ALA A 43 -41.47 -5.75 -17.10
C ALA A 43 -40.95 -5.18 -15.78
N ALA A 44 -39.69 -5.45 -15.48
CA ALA A 44 -38.96 -4.87 -14.37
C ALA A 44 -37.60 -4.34 -14.86
N CYS A 45 -37.15 -3.22 -14.30
CA CYS A 45 -35.79 -2.75 -14.53
C CYS A 45 -34.83 -3.46 -13.57
N ASP A 46 -33.85 -4.16 -14.12
CA ASP A 46 -32.70 -4.69 -13.40
C ASP A 46 -31.67 -3.57 -13.23
N THR A 47 -31.73 -2.87 -12.10
CA THR A 47 -30.87 -1.70 -11.85
C THR A 47 -29.40 -2.05 -11.67
N ASP A 48 -29.06 -3.33 -11.53
CA ASP A 48 -27.67 -3.76 -11.38
C ASP A 48 -26.98 -3.86 -12.74
N THR A 49 -27.70 -4.33 -13.77
CA THR A 49 -27.20 -4.41 -15.15
C THR A 49 -27.61 -3.23 -16.01
N GLY A 50 -28.68 -2.51 -15.65
CA GLY A 50 -29.32 -1.53 -16.52
C GLY A 50 -30.07 -2.18 -17.68
N GLU A 51 -30.66 -3.36 -17.47
CA GLU A 51 -31.44 -4.07 -18.49
C GLU A 51 -32.91 -4.16 -18.07
N TRP A 52 -33.81 -4.16 -19.05
CA TRP A 52 -35.19 -4.55 -18.83
C TRP A 52 -35.30 -6.07 -18.80
N VAL A 53 -36.00 -6.60 -17.79
CA VAL A 53 -36.37 -8.02 -17.69
C VAL A 53 -37.87 -8.11 -17.94
N VAL A 54 -38.24 -8.65 -19.10
CA VAL A 54 -39.63 -8.90 -19.48
C VAL A 54 -39.97 -10.37 -19.25
N THR A 55 -40.99 -10.63 -18.44
CA THR A 55 -41.54 -11.96 -18.23
C THR A 55 -42.81 -12.12 -19.06
N TRP A 56 -42.76 -12.99 -20.05
CA TRP A 56 -43.89 -13.38 -20.87
C TRP A 56 -44.59 -14.59 -20.26
N THR A 57 -45.92 -14.56 -20.20
CA THR A 57 -46.75 -15.69 -19.76
C THR A 57 -47.79 -16.01 -20.82
N ILE A 58 -47.88 -17.27 -21.23
CA ILE A 58 -48.87 -17.76 -22.20
C ILE A 58 -49.76 -18.79 -21.55
N ASP A 59 -51.04 -18.46 -21.46
CA ASP A 59 -52.11 -19.33 -21.00
C ASP A 59 -52.87 -19.90 -22.20
N SER A 60 -52.72 -21.19 -22.49
CA SER A 60 -53.51 -21.86 -23.53
C SER A 60 -54.68 -22.63 -22.92
N LYS A 61 -55.89 -22.37 -23.43
CA LYS A 61 -57.15 -22.99 -23.00
C LYS A 61 -57.72 -23.86 -24.12
N ALA A 62 -58.27 -25.02 -23.74
CA ALA A 62 -58.89 -25.99 -24.62
C ALA A 62 -60.07 -26.68 -23.88
N PRO A 63 -61.04 -27.28 -24.61
CA PRO A 63 -62.09 -28.08 -23.99
C PRO A 63 -61.53 -29.39 -23.38
N PRO A 64 -62.29 -30.08 -22.52
CA PRO A 64 -61.87 -31.35 -21.92
C PRO A 64 -61.44 -32.40 -22.96
N GLY A 65 -60.39 -33.16 -22.65
CA GLY A 65 -59.82 -34.18 -23.54
C GLY A 65 -58.84 -33.64 -24.59
N VAL A 66 -58.32 -32.43 -24.38
CA VAL A 66 -57.25 -31.82 -25.17
C VAL A 66 -56.20 -31.28 -24.21
N ASP A 67 -55.08 -31.97 -24.11
CA ASP A 67 -54.12 -31.75 -23.04
C ASP A 67 -52.87 -31.01 -23.51
N ASN A 68 -52.57 -31.05 -24.81
CA ASN A 68 -51.34 -30.47 -25.34
C ASN A 68 -51.55 -29.57 -26.57
N TYR A 69 -50.64 -28.62 -26.72
CA TYR A 69 -50.55 -27.69 -27.82
C TYR A 69 -49.10 -27.43 -28.25
N LYS A 70 -48.96 -26.73 -29.37
CA LYS A 70 -47.68 -26.26 -29.91
C LYS A 70 -47.85 -24.92 -30.60
N PHE A 71 -46.77 -24.15 -30.72
CA PHE A 71 -46.79 -22.93 -31.51
C PHE A 71 -46.54 -23.23 -32.99
N VAL A 72 -47.40 -22.73 -33.85
CA VAL A 72 -47.24 -22.79 -35.32
C VAL A 72 -46.84 -21.44 -35.92
N LYS A 73 -46.95 -20.36 -35.13
CA LYS A 73 -46.42 -19.04 -35.46
C LYS A 73 -46.02 -18.33 -34.17
N VAL A 74 -44.86 -17.69 -34.18
CA VAL A 74 -44.36 -16.81 -33.11
C VAL A 74 -43.77 -15.60 -33.80
N VAL A 75 -44.17 -14.41 -33.36
CA VAL A 75 -43.63 -13.13 -33.82
C VAL A 75 -43.31 -12.32 -32.58
N ALA A 76 -42.03 -12.04 -32.34
CA ALA A 76 -41.60 -11.19 -31.25
C ALA A 76 -40.83 -10.00 -31.81
N LYS A 77 -41.12 -8.81 -31.29
CA LYS A 77 -40.52 -7.56 -31.75
C LYS A 77 -40.08 -6.71 -30.57
N THR A 78 -39.01 -5.95 -30.76
CA THR A 78 -38.59 -4.87 -29.88
C THR A 78 -38.59 -3.55 -30.63
N TYR A 79 -38.77 -2.47 -29.88
CA TYR A 79 -38.94 -1.13 -30.44
C TYR A 79 -38.01 -0.14 -29.75
N VAL A 80 -37.26 0.62 -30.55
CA VAL A 80 -36.55 1.83 -30.11
C VAL A 80 -37.24 3.01 -30.80
N GLY A 81 -38.11 3.70 -30.06
CA GLY A 81 -39.08 4.63 -30.67
C GLY A 81 -39.99 3.89 -31.65
N ASP A 82 -40.12 4.39 -32.87
CA ASP A 82 -40.97 3.79 -33.91
C ASP A 82 -40.29 2.65 -34.70
N LYS A 83 -39.00 2.39 -34.45
CA LYS A 83 -38.23 1.38 -35.19
C LYS A 83 -38.41 0.00 -34.57
N ALA A 84 -39.12 -0.88 -35.28
CA ALA A 84 -39.31 -2.28 -34.91
C ALA A 84 -38.14 -3.18 -35.39
N THR A 85 -37.70 -4.11 -34.54
CA THR A 85 -36.72 -5.15 -34.85
C THR A 85 -37.28 -6.52 -34.45
N ASP A 86 -37.17 -7.52 -35.33
CA ASP A 86 -37.55 -8.89 -35.00
C ASP A 86 -36.53 -9.52 -34.04
N VAL A 87 -37.04 -10.19 -33.00
CA VAL A 87 -36.23 -10.83 -31.96
C VAL A 87 -36.72 -12.23 -31.66
N THR A 88 -35.93 -12.99 -30.92
CA THR A 88 -36.33 -14.30 -30.39
C THR A 88 -36.49 -14.22 -28.86
N ILE A 89 -37.40 -15.03 -28.32
CA ILE A 89 -37.59 -15.19 -26.88
C ILE A 89 -37.20 -16.62 -26.52
N PRO A 90 -36.14 -16.85 -25.73
CA PRO A 90 -35.75 -18.18 -25.32
C PRO A 90 -36.92 -18.94 -24.69
N GLY A 91 -37.15 -20.18 -25.13
CA GLY A 91 -38.27 -21.01 -24.65
C GLY A 91 -39.61 -20.81 -25.37
N ILE A 92 -39.76 -19.77 -26.21
CA ILE A 92 -40.96 -19.54 -27.02
C ILE A 92 -40.57 -19.55 -28.51
N ALA A 93 -40.84 -20.66 -29.18
CA ALA A 93 -40.51 -20.83 -30.60
C ALA A 93 -41.52 -21.71 -31.32
N VAL A 94 -41.55 -21.61 -32.65
CA VAL A 94 -42.37 -22.50 -33.49
C VAL A 94 -41.89 -23.94 -33.33
N THR A 95 -42.81 -24.84 -33.00
CA THR A 95 -42.54 -26.27 -32.90
C THR A 95 -42.64 -26.94 -34.27
N LYS A 96 -41.54 -27.47 -34.77
CA LYS A 96 -41.51 -28.27 -36.01
C LYS A 96 -42.01 -29.69 -35.76
N GLY A 97 -42.59 -30.32 -36.79
CA GLY A 97 -43.02 -31.73 -36.73
C GLY A 97 -44.39 -31.95 -36.07
N LYS A 98 -44.65 -33.18 -35.60
CA LYS A 98 -45.97 -33.62 -35.11
C LYS A 98 -46.15 -33.52 -33.59
N ASN A 99 -45.12 -33.13 -32.85
CA ASN A 99 -45.11 -33.14 -31.38
C ASN A 99 -45.87 -31.92 -30.82
N TYR A 100 -46.48 -32.07 -29.65
CA TYR A 100 -47.19 -31.02 -28.90
C TYR A 100 -46.57 -30.89 -27.50
N PRO A 101 -45.53 -30.06 -27.33
CA PRO A 101 -44.67 -30.09 -26.15
C PRO A 101 -45.22 -29.29 -24.96
N HIS A 102 -46.28 -28.50 -25.14
CA HIS A 102 -46.79 -27.62 -24.09
C HIS A 102 -48.15 -28.12 -23.61
N SER A 103 -48.37 -28.12 -22.29
CA SER A 103 -49.62 -28.56 -21.69
C SER A 103 -50.63 -27.42 -21.60
N VAL A 104 -51.88 -27.70 -21.95
CA VAL A 104 -53.03 -26.80 -21.77
C VAL A 104 -53.24 -26.55 -20.26
N ASN A 105 -53.70 -25.37 -19.89
CA ASN A 105 -53.92 -24.94 -18.49
C ASN A 105 -52.66 -24.88 -17.60
N THR A 106 -51.48 -25.14 -18.15
CA THR A 106 -50.20 -24.85 -17.50
C THR A 106 -49.59 -23.62 -18.19
N PRO A 107 -49.48 -22.47 -17.51
CA PRO A 107 -48.88 -21.28 -18.10
C PRO A 107 -47.44 -21.55 -18.55
N LEU A 108 -47.12 -21.20 -19.79
CA LEU A 108 -45.74 -21.18 -20.27
C LEU A 108 -45.14 -19.82 -19.98
N THR A 109 -44.06 -19.79 -19.19
CA THR A 109 -43.34 -18.56 -18.84
C THR A 109 -41.97 -18.50 -19.49
N ALA A 110 -41.57 -17.32 -19.98
CA ALA A 110 -40.23 -17.07 -20.49
C ALA A 110 -39.74 -15.67 -20.14
N GLU A 111 -38.46 -15.55 -19.81
CA GLU A 111 -37.81 -14.26 -19.59
C GLU A 111 -37.08 -13.79 -20.83
N GLN A 112 -37.15 -12.48 -21.08
CA GLN A 112 -36.46 -11.78 -22.14
C GLN A 112 -35.74 -10.57 -21.53
N ARG A 113 -34.41 -10.56 -21.64
CA ARG A 113 -33.57 -9.41 -21.28
C ARG A 113 -33.41 -8.48 -22.48
N LEU A 114 -33.59 -7.19 -22.24
CA LEU A 114 -33.59 -6.15 -23.25
C LEU A 114 -32.72 -4.96 -22.80
N ASP A 115 -32.05 -4.35 -23.75
CA ASP A 115 -31.24 -3.15 -23.54
C ASP A 115 -32.11 -1.98 -23.04
N ASN A 116 -31.53 -1.07 -22.24
CA ASN A 116 -32.26 0.08 -21.67
C ASN A 116 -32.78 1.09 -22.69
N THR A 117 -32.32 1.02 -23.94
CA THR A 117 -32.84 1.85 -25.05
C THR A 117 -34.14 1.31 -25.64
N VAL A 118 -34.51 0.06 -25.34
CA VAL A 118 -35.77 -0.53 -25.81
C VAL A 118 -36.93 0.11 -25.06
N THR A 119 -37.87 0.65 -25.83
CA THR A 119 -39.06 1.36 -25.35
C THR A 119 -40.31 0.48 -25.32
N LYS A 120 -40.38 -0.55 -26.17
CA LYS A 120 -41.50 -1.50 -26.21
C LYS A 120 -41.02 -2.90 -26.60
N ALA A 121 -41.74 -3.91 -26.13
CA ALA A 121 -41.61 -5.28 -26.63
C ALA A 121 -43.00 -5.87 -26.88
N SER A 122 -43.14 -6.65 -27.96
CA SER A 122 -44.38 -7.36 -28.26
C SER A 122 -44.15 -8.83 -28.58
N LEU A 123 -45.14 -9.65 -28.25
CA LEU A 123 -45.18 -11.07 -28.55
C LEU A 123 -46.57 -11.43 -29.07
N ALA A 124 -46.59 -11.99 -30.28
CA ALA A 124 -47.78 -12.54 -30.91
C ALA A 124 -47.59 -14.03 -31.24
N ILE A 125 -48.54 -14.87 -30.87
CA ILE A 125 -48.44 -16.33 -31.05
C ILE A 125 -49.67 -16.92 -31.74
N ARG A 126 -49.50 -18.11 -32.33
CA ARG A 126 -50.61 -18.94 -32.80
C ARG A 126 -50.41 -20.37 -32.34
N ALA A 127 -51.34 -20.87 -31.54
CA ALA A 127 -51.33 -22.25 -31.09
C ALA A 127 -52.02 -23.21 -32.08
N LYS A 128 -51.58 -24.47 -32.06
CA LYS A 128 -52.28 -25.64 -32.59
C LYS A 128 -52.36 -26.69 -31.50
N TRP A 129 -53.54 -27.23 -31.27
CA TRP A 129 -53.79 -28.28 -30.28
C TRP A 129 -53.69 -29.67 -30.91
N GLU A 130 -53.45 -30.68 -30.07
CA GLU A 130 -53.24 -32.07 -30.51
C GLU A 130 -54.44 -32.67 -31.26
N ASN A 131 -55.65 -32.18 -30.97
CA ASN A 131 -56.87 -32.53 -31.70
C ASN A 131 -56.97 -31.88 -33.10
N GLY A 132 -55.90 -31.21 -33.56
CA GLY A 132 -55.78 -30.64 -34.90
C GLY A 132 -56.36 -29.24 -35.05
N LYS A 133 -57.03 -28.67 -34.04
CA LYS A 133 -57.56 -27.30 -34.08
C LYS A 133 -56.41 -26.30 -34.08
N ILE A 134 -56.55 -25.24 -34.87
CA ILE A 134 -55.58 -24.15 -35.00
C ILE A 134 -56.27 -22.87 -34.56
N GLU A 135 -55.56 -22.08 -33.78
CA GLU A 135 -56.02 -20.79 -33.32
C GLU A 135 -56.23 -19.86 -34.52
N ARG A 136 -57.46 -19.33 -34.66
CA ARG A 136 -57.82 -18.45 -35.77
C ARG A 136 -57.12 -17.09 -35.66
N GLY A 137 -57.04 -16.59 -34.42
CA GLY A 137 -56.39 -15.32 -34.11
C GLY A 137 -54.88 -15.38 -34.15
N LEU A 138 -54.29 -14.26 -33.75
CA LEU A 138 -52.89 -14.16 -33.37
C LEU A 138 -52.86 -13.34 -32.07
N PRO A 139 -53.21 -13.94 -30.92
CA PRO A 139 -53.14 -13.23 -29.64
C PRO A 139 -51.78 -12.56 -29.49
N GLU A 140 -51.82 -11.28 -29.17
CA GLU A 140 -50.67 -10.40 -29.08
C GLU A 140 -50.77 -9.60 -27.79
N GLU A 141 -49.63 -9.45 -27.13
CA GLU A 141 -49.46 -8.54 -26.01
C GLU A 141 -48.27 -7.63 -26.29
N THR A 142 -48.39 -6.36 -25.91
CA THR A 142 -47.32 -5.37 -25.99
C THR A 142 -47.09 -4.79 -24.60
N VAL A 143 -45.83 -4.80 -24.15
CA VAL A 143 -45.40 -4.14 -22.93
C VAL A 143 -44.66 -2.86 -23.28
N GLU A 144 -45.12 -1.74 -22.71
CA GLU A 144 -44.42 -0.47 -22.75
C GLU A 144 -43.36 -0.46 -21.63
N LEU A 145 -42.12 -0.20 -22.00
CA LEU A 145 -40.99 -0.10 -21.07
C LEU A 145 -40.83 1.38 -20.70
N GLY A 146 -41.29 1.74 -19.50
CA GLY A 146 -41.38 3.13 -19.08
C GLY A 146 -40.02 3.73 -18.74
N GLY A 147 -39.59 4.75 -19.51
CA GLY A 147 -38.37 5.54 -19.23
C GLY A 147 -37.05 4.81 -19.53
N THR A 148 -35.92 5.39 -19.10
CA THR A 148 -34.60 4.75 -19.17
C THR A 148 -34.45 3.77 -18.00
N CYS A 149 -34.14 2.49 -18.28
CA CYS A 149 -33.68 1.58 -17.24
C CYS A 149 -32.20 1.87 -16.96
N ASP A 150 -31.97 2.86 -16.09
CA ASP A 150 -30.62 3.27 -15.78
C ASP A 150 -29.99 2.31 -14.77
N GLN A 151 -28.80 1.84 -15.12
CA GLN A 151 -27.94 1.16 -14.16
C GLN A 151 -27.71 2.11 -12.99
N LYS A 152 -27.92 1.62 -11.77
CA LYS A 152 -27.60 2.39 -10.57
C LYS A 152 -26.12 2.82 -10.67
N PRO A 153 -25.80 4.11 -10.42
CA PRO A 153 -24.41 4.55 -10.38
C PRO A 153 -23.61 3.63 -9.46
N PRO A 154 -22.42 3.17 -9.86
CA PRO A 154 -21.60 2.32 -9.01
C PRO A 154 -21.42 3.00 -7.66
N ALA A 155 -21.53 2.22 -6.59
CA ALA A 155 -21.37 2.75 -5.24
C ALA A 155 -20.06 3.56 -5.15
N PRO A 156 -20.06 4.73 -4.47
CA PRO A 156 -18.86 5.55 -4.36
C PRO A 156 -17.73 4.71 -3.76
N THR A 157 -16.69 4.49 -4.55
CA THR A 157 -15.50 3.77 -4.10
C THR A 157 -14.65 4.73 -3.28
N SER A 158 -14.51 4.45 -1.99
CA SER A 158 -13.78 5.29 -1.05
C SER A 158 -12.56 4.53 -0.53
N PRO A 159 -11.33 5.04 -0.76
CA PRO A 159 -10.16 4.56 -0.05
C PRO A 159 -10.24 5.01 1.42
N LYS A 160 -9.65 4.23 2.34
CA LYS A 160 -9.52 4.59 3.76
C LYS A 160 -8.05 4.53 4.15
N PRO A 161 -7.24 5.49 3.65
CA PRO A 161 -5.81 5.43 3.82
C PRO A 161 -5.36 5.98 5.17
N THR A 162 -4.27 5.44 5.69
CA THR A 162 -3.51 6.04 6.79
C THR A 162 -2.02 5.97 6.46
N ALA A 163 -1.25 6.88 7.04
CA ALA A 163 0.20 6.89 6.92
C ALA A 163 0.83 7.07 8.30
N SER A 164 1.98 6.44 8.53
CA SER A 164 2.83 6.68 9.69
C SER A 164 4.25 6.94 9.21
N VAL A 165 4.90 7.94 9.83
CA VAL A 165 6.23 8.40 9.47
C VAL A 165 7.11 8.28 10.70
N VAL A 166 8.16 7.47 10.61
CA VAL A 166 9.07 7.19 11.73
C VAL A 166 10.50 7.34 11.23
N SER A 167 11.31 8.10 11.96
CA SER A 167 12.75 8.21 11.74
C SER A 167 13.47 7.16 12.59
N ASP A 168 14.60 6.65 12.14
CA ASP A 168 15.55 5.93 12.99
C ASP A 168 16.66 6.86 13.52
N CYS A 169 17.59 6.30 14.31
CA CYS A 169 18.69 7.07 14.89
C CYS A 169 19.75 7.52 13.86
N GLU A 170 19.76 6.92 12.66
CA GLU A 170 20.60 7.37 11.53
C GLU A 170 19.90 8.49 10.73
N GLY A 171 18.64 8.79 11.05
CA GLY A 171 17.81 9.79 10.39
C GLY A 171 17.11 9.26 9.13
N VAL A 172 17.20 7.97 8.81
CA VAL A 172 16.45 7.37 7.71
C VAL A 172 14.98 7.30 8.12
N VAL A 173 14.11 7.75 7.22
CA VAL A 173 12.67 7.85 7.49
C VAL A 173 11.92 6.74 6.78
N THR A 174 11.21 5.94 7.55
CA THR A 174 10.27 4.94 7.05
C THR A 174 8.86 5.49 7.05
N VAL A 175 8.26 5.52 5.86
CA VAL A 175 6.86 5.90 5.64
C VAL A 175 6.04 4.64 5.39
N THR A 176 5.20 4.24 6.34
CA THR A 176 4.28 3.11 6.18
C THR A 176 2.92 3.60 5.70
N LEU A 177 2.42 2.98 4.65
CA LEU A 177 1.20 3.34 3.93
C LEU A 177 0.20 2.19 4.05
N ASN A 178 -0.99 2.47 4.57
CA ASN A 178 -2.01 1.45 4.84
C ASN A 178 -3.33 1.84 4.19
N ASN A 179 -4.11 0.84 3.77
CA ASN A 179 -5.49 1.05 3.35
C ASN A 179 -6.39 0.08 4.12
N ALA A 180 -7.37 0.60 4.86
CA ALA A 180 -8.18 -0.23 5.76
C ALA A 180 -8.89 -1.37 5.01
N ALA A 181 -9.11 -2.50 5.70
CA ALA A 181 -9.75 -3.67 5.12
C ALA A 181 -11.19 -3.41 4.64
N ASP A 182 -11.88 -2.45 5.24
CA ASP A 182 -13.23 -2.01 4.90
C ASP A 182 -13.24 -0.85 3.88
N ALA A 183 -12.11 -0.57 3.22
CA ALA A 183 -12.04 0.31 2.06
C ALA A 183 -12.66 -0.37 0.83
N THR A 184 -13.25 0.42 -0.05
CA THR A 184 -13.91 -0.07 -1.29
C THR A 184 -13.13 0.29 -2.55
N ALA A 185 -11.99 0.99 -2.40
CA ALA A 185 -11.08 1.35 -3.47
C ALA A 185 -9.61 1.21 -3.03
N LYS A 186 -8.72 1.12 -4.02
CA LYS A 186 -7.27 1.20 -3.79
C LYS A 186 -6.88 2.64 -3.43
N ALA A 187 -6.01 2.81 -2.43
CA ALA A 187 -5.40 4.08 -2.11
C ALA A 187 -4.18 4.33 -3.02
N LYS A 188 -4.12 5.51 -3.64
CA LYS A 188 -3.02 5.91 -4.55
C LYS A 188 -2.18 6.98 -3.86
N PHE A 189 -1.13 6.54 -3.18
CA PHE A 189 -0.24 7.39 -2.41
C PHE A 189 0.83 8.04 -3.29
N THR A 190 1.20 9.26 -2.93
CA THR A 190 2.41 9.95 -3.37
C THR A 190 3.18 10.40 -2.14
N VAL A 191 4.41 9.93 -1.98
CA VAL A 191 5.34 10.36 -0.93
C VAL A 191 6.36 11.27 -1.59
N THR A 192 6.45 12.52 -1.13
CA THR A 192 7.37 13.54 -1.65
C THR A 192 8.38 13.92 -0.59
N ASP A 193 9.66 13.88 -0.96
CA ASP A 193 10.77 14.30 -0.09
C ASP A 193 11.08 15.80 -0.22
N ALA A 194 12.06 16.28 0.56
CA ALA A 194 12.43 17.69 0.59
C ALA A 194 13.02 18.21 -0.73
N GLU A 195 13.56 17.32 -1.56
CA GLU A 195 14.10 17.65 -2.89
C GLU A 195 13.00 17.68 -3.97
N GLY A 196 11.77 17.33 -3.61
CA GLY A 196 10.63 17.25 -4.53
C GLY A 196 10.57 15.92 -5.30
N SER A 197 11.39 14.93 -4.96
CA SER A 197 11.30 13.60 -5.55
C SER A 197 10.04 12.89 -5.05
N ALA A 198 9.30 12.27 -5.96
CA ALA A 198 7.99 11.69 -5.67
C ALA A 198 7.98 10.17 -5.91
N GLN A 199 7.72 9.41 -4.85
CA GLN A 199 7.53 7.96 -4.88
C GLN A 199 6.03 7.63 -4.82
N LYS A 200 5.56 6.77 -5.73
CA LYS A 200 4.13 6.42 -5.85
C LYS A 200 3.87 4.99 -5.41
N ALA A 201 2.82 4.79 -4.62
CA ALA A 201 2.39 3.46 -4.18
C ALA A 201 0.87 3.27 -4.34
N ASN A 202 0.47 2.06 -4.75
CA ASN A 202 -0.94 1.68 -4.85
C ASN A 202 -1.23 0.57 -3.85
N VAL A 203 -2.08 0.84 -2.85
CA VAL A 203 -2.36 -0.11 -1.75
C VAL A 203 -3.81 -0.57 -1.84
N LYS A 204 -4.02 -1.88 -1.97
CA LYS A 204 -5.38 -2.45 -2.01
C LYS A 204 -6.04 -2.42 -0.63
N PRO A 205 -7.38 -2.51 -0.54
CA PRO A 205 -8.05 -2.68 0.75
C PRO A 205 -7.43 -3.82 1.57
N GLY A 206 -7.08 -3.54 2.82
CA GLY A 206 -6.49 -4.51 3.76
C GLY A 206 -4.99 -4.77 3.57
N GLU A 207 -4.33 -4.08 2.63
CA GLU A 207 -2.89 -4.20 2.42
C GLU A 207 -2.13 -3.01 3.02
N SER A 208 -0.81 -3.21 3.20
CA SER A 208 0.14 -2.21 3.69
C SER A 208 1.45 -2.31 2.89
N THR A 209 2.17 -1.20 2.80
CA THR A 209 3.51 -1.14 2.20
C THR A 209 4.34 -0.05 2.88
N SER A 210 5.66 -0.06 2.66
CA SER A 210 6.57 0.92 3.25
C SER A 210 7.53 1.48 2.20
N VAL A 211 7.92 2.74 2.42
CA VAL A 211 8.88 3.47 1.59
C VAL A 211 9.94 4.06 2.50
N GLN A 212 11.21 3.93 2.12
CA GLN A 212 12.33 4.53 2.86
C GLN A 212 12.80 5.80 2.16
N VAL A 213 13.03 6.84 2.96
CA VAL A 213 13.58 8.12 2.53
C VAL A 213 14.91 8.34 3.28
N PRO A 214 16.04 8.46 2.58
CA PRO A 214 17.35 8.71 3.20
C PRO A 214 17.36 10.00 4.02
N ALA A 215 18.19 10.03 5.07
CA ALA A 215 18.27 11.15 6.01
C ALA A 215 18.52 12.52 5.33
N GLU A 216 19.38 12.53 4.32
CA GLU A 216 19.72 13.73 3.52
C GLU A 216 18.51 14.36 2.80
N LYS A 217 17.47 13.55 2.51
CA LYS A 217 16.25 13.99 1.80
C LYS A 217 15.04 14.15 2.72
N ALA A 218 15.17 13.74 3.99
CA ALA A 218 14.07 13.62 4.93
C ALA A 218 13.76 14.91 5.73
N ALA A 219 14.31 16.06 5.32
CA ALA A 219 14.07 17.35 6.00
C ALA A 219 12.57 17.75 6.03
N THR A 220 11.81 17.30 5.03
CA THR A 220 10.35 17.41 4.94
C THR A 220 9.83 16.22 4.15
N ILE A 221 8.75 15.62 4.65
CA ILE A 221 8.03 14.57 3.97
C ILE A 221 6.58 15.03 3.78
N LYS A 222 6.05 14.81 2.59
CA LYS A 222 4.63 15.01 2.28
C LYS A 222 4.02 13.72 1.79
N VAL A 223 2.90 13.29 2.38
CA VAL A 223 2.18 12.07 2.00
C VAL A 223 0.77 12.43 1.54
N GLU A 224 0.50 12.28 0.25
CA GLU A 224 -0.77 12.63 -0.38
C GLU A 224 -1.47 11.38 -0.93
N VAL A 225 -2.81 11.43 -0.99
CA VAL A 225 -3.62 10.38 -1.61
C VAL A 225 -4.55 10.98 -2.64
N LYS A 226 -4.54 10.44 -3.86
CA LYS A 226 -5.44 10.93 -4.92
C LYS A 226 -6.91 10.85 -4.48
N GLY A 227 -7.60 11.98 -4.48
CA GLY A 227 -9.01 12.09 -4.09
C GLY A 227 -9.24 12.42 -2.62
N ILE A 228 -8.18 12.73 -1.87
CA ILE A 228 -8.24 13.32 -0.53
C ILE A 228 -7.52 14.66 -0.61
N ASP A 229 -8.22 15.74 -0.27
CA ASP A 229 -7.71 17.11 -0.43
C ASP A 229 -6.61 17.45 0.59
N GLU A 230 -6.67 16.85 1.79
CA GLU A 230 -5.68 17.05 2.84
C GLU A 230 -4.59 15.95 2.80
N PRO A 231 -3.31 16.33 2.92
CA PRO A 231 -2.23 15.35 3.05
C PRO A 231 -2.36 14.58 4.36
N LEU A 232 -2.00 13.29 4.33
CA LEU A 232 -1.96 12.46 5.53
C LEU A 232 -0.80 12.80 6.46
N PHE A 233 0.24 13.40 5.90
CA PHE A 233 1.38 13.94 6.62
C PHE A 233 2.00 15.06 5.77
N ASP A 234 2.35 16.17 6.40
CA ASP A 234 3.07 17.27 5.76
C ASP A 234 3.95 17.94 6.82
N GLY A 235 5.27 17.76 6.72
CA GLY A 235 6.22 18.43 7.59
C GLY A 235 7.48 17.63 7.87
N LYS A 236 8.17 18.03 8.94
CA LYS A 236 9.39 17.35 9.39
C LYS A 236 9.04 16.11 10.23
N PRO A 237 9.59 14.93 9.91
CA PRO A 237 9.48 13.74 10.75
C PRO A 237 9.98 13.99 12.16
N ALA A 238 9.31 13.40 13.16
CA ALA A 238 9.81 13.43 14.53
C ALA A 238 11.18 12.71 14.59
N PRO A 239 12.15 13.22 15.35
CA PRO A 239 13.38 12.48 15.61
C PRO A 239 13.05 11.17 16.33
N ALA A 240 13.91 10.16 16.16
CA ALA A 240 13.81 8.95 16.95
C ALA A 240 14.02 9.26 18.45
N ASP A 241 13.18 8.67 19.29
CA ASP A 241 13.34 8.70 20.74
C ASP A 241 14.46 7.73 21.18
N ASP A 242 15.06 7.97 22.34
CA ASP A 242 16.07 7.10 22.96
C ASP A 242 17.34 6.84 22.13
N CYS A 243 17.68 7.73 21.20
CA CYS A 243 18.98 7.67 20.53
C CYS A 243 20.09 8.10 21.50
N VAL A 244 20.84 7.12 22.00
CA VAL A 244 22.09 7.36 22.74
C VAL A 244 23.18 7.59 21.70
N GLU A 245 23.80 8.76 21.74
CA GLU A 245 24.98 9.04 20.92
C GLU A 245 26.15 8.16 21.40
N PRO A 246 26.83 7.42 20.51
CA PRO A 246 27.99 6.63 20.88
C PRO A 246 29.09 7.45 21.55
N GLY A 247 29.74 6.87 22.55
CA GLY A 247 30.80 7.54 23.32
C GLY A 247 31.97 8.01 22.44
N GLU A 248 32.56 9.16 22.78
CA GLU A 248 33.71 9.72 22.05
C GLU A 248 35.03 8.99 22.42
N PRO A 249 35.87 8.63 21.43
CA PRO A 249 37.18 8.06 21.70
C PRO A 249 38.18 9.14 22.16
N THR A 250 39.13 8.76 23.00
CA THR A 250 40.19 9.65 23.49
C THR A 250 41.56 9.19 23.00
N GLY A 251 42.42 10.12 22.59
CA GLY A 251 43.81 9.84 22.22
C GLY A 251 44.79 10.48 23.20
N THR A 252 45.84 9.76 23.57
CA THR A 252 46.96 10.30 24.33
C THR A 252 48.28 9.99 23.63
N TYR A 253 49.32 10.77 23.92
CA TYR A 253 50.67 10.48 23.43
C TYR A 253 51.72 10.73 24.50
N GLN A 254 52.82 9.98 24.44
CA GLN A 254 53.91 10.09 25.39
C GLN A 254 55.26 9.92 24.69
N SER A 255 56.20 10.84 24.96
CA SER A 255 57.61 10.67 24.58
C SER A 255 58.39 9.99 25.72
N THR A 256 59.03 8.87 25.42
CA THR A 256 59.97 8.17 26.32
C THR A 256 61.40 8.42 25.86
N CYS A 257 62.40 7.84 26.53
CA CYS A 257 63.79 7.97 26.11
C CYS A 257 64.10 7.34 24.75
N ASP A 258 63.29 6.36 24.33
CA ASP A 258 63.55 5.52 23.16
C ASP A 258 62.38 5.47 22.17
N GLU A 259 61.19 5.99 22.53
CA GLU A 259 59.99 5.89 21.70
C GLU A 259 59.03 7.09 21.84
N LEU A 260 58.22 7.32 20.80
CA LEU A 260 56.98 8.12 20.83
C LEU A 260 55.79 7.15 20.76
N ILE A 261 54.97 7.13 21.81
CA ILE A 261 53.85 6.19 21.96
C ILE A 261 52.53 6.96 21.82
N PHE A 262 51.61 6.41 21.05
CA PHE A 262 50.22 6.88 20.91
C PHE A 262 49.28 5.83 21.50
N GLU A 263 48.32 6.25 22.30
CA GLU A 263 47.23 5.41 22.81
C GLU A 263 45.89 5.96 22.33
N VAL A 264 44.99 5.06 21.91
CA VAL A 264 43.60 5.37 21.59
C VAL A 264 42.72 4.49 22.46
N ASN A 265 41.86 5.12 23.26
CA ASN A 265 40.86 4.45 24.10
C ASN A 265 39.46 4.70 23.52
N ASN A 266 38.74 3.61 23.23
CA ASN A 266 37.40 3.64 22.67
C ASN A 266 36.39 3.18 23.73
N PRO A 267 35.44 4.02 24.15
CA PRO A 267 34.46 3.63 25.16
C PRO A 267 33.56 2.48 24.68
N ALA A 268 32.94 1.77 25.62
CA ALA A 268 32.14 0.57 25.33
C ALA A 268 30.89 0.85 24.49
N ASP A 269 30.36 2.06 24.61
CA ASP A 269 29.26 2.59 23.82
C ASP A 269 29.75 3.33 22.57
N GLY A 270 31.04 3.31 22.24
CA GLY A 270 31.61 3.92 21.04
C GLY A 270 31.38 3.12 19.75
N GLU A 271 31.91 3.62 18.63
CA GLU A 271 31.98 2.90 17.34
C GLU A 271 33.44 2.60 16.99
N THR A 272 33.70 1.62 16.12
CA THR A 272 35.07 1.27 15.72
C THR A 272 35.81 2.46 15.13
N VAL A 273 36.97 2.80 15.70
CA VAL A 273 37.81 3.92 15.27
C VAL A 273 39.02 3.38 14.53
N THR A 274 39.36 3.99 13.38
CA THR A 274 40.62 3.71 12.68
C THR A 274 41.45 4.98 12.55
N THR A 275 42.66 4.96 13.12
CA THR A 275 43.62 6.07 13.06
C THR A 275 44.88 5.62 12.34
N THR A 276 45.35 6.40 11.38
CA THR A 276 46.62 6.22 10.66
C THR A 276 47.63 7.22 11.18
N PHE A 277 48.75 6.74 11.69
CA PHE A 277 49.87 7.52 12.20
C PHE A 277 50.99 7.56 11.17
N THR A 278 51.25 8.74 10.60
CA THR A 278 52.27 8.93 9.56
C THR A 278 53.50 9.61 10.14
N PRO A 279 54.63 8.89 10.32
CA PRO A 279 55.88 9.51 10.73
C PRO A 279 56.55 10.26 9.58
N ASN A 280 57.35 11.29 9.88
CA ASN A 280 58.21 11.94 8.87
C ASN A 280 59.41 11.06 8.44
N LYS A 281 59.68 10.00 9.19
CA LYS A 281 60.73 9.00 8.94
C LYS A 281 60.14 7.60 9.16
N GLY A 282 60.13 6.77 8.13
CA GLY A 282 59.60 5.40 8.19
C GLY A 282 58.19 5.24 7.61
N GLU A 283 57.64 4.04 7.75
CA GLU A 283 56.33 3.70 7.19
C GLU A 283 55.17 4.10 8.13
N PRO A 284 54.02 4.52 7.60
CA PRO A 284 52.81 4.75 8.40
C PRO A 284 52.33 3.48 9.10
N GLN A 285 51.76 3.65 10.30
CA GLN A 285 51.11 2.57 11.05
C GLN A 285 49.63 2.87 11.24
N THR A 286 48.78 1.85 11.16
CA THR A 286 47.33 1.97 11.37
C THR A 286 46.92 1.29 12.68
N LEU A 287 46.02 1.93 13.42
CA LEU A 287 45.41 1.39 14.63
C LEU A 287 43.90 1.40 14.48
N THR A 288 43.29 0.22 14.56
CA THR A 288 41.84 0.05 14.63
C THR A 288 41.46 -0.39 16.04
N VAL A 289 40.58 0.37 16.69
CA VAL A 289 40.13 0.12 18.07
C VAL A 289 38.62 -0.07 18.07
N GLU A 290 38.18 -1.27 18.42
CA GLU A 290 36.76 -1.61 18.56
C GLU A 290 36.17 -0.98 19.84
N PRO A 291 34.83 -0.88 19.95
CA PRO A 291 34.17 -0.36 21.15
C PRO A 291 34.59 -1.12 22.42
N GLY A 292 34.91 -0.38 23.47
CA GLY A 292 35.32 -0.92 24.77
C GLY A 292 36.77 -1.42 24.82
N GLN A 293 37.57 -1.19 23.78
CA GLN A 293 38.98 -1.54 23.73
C GLN A 293 39.87 -0.31 23.75
N SER A 294 41.13 -0.53 24.09
CA SER A 294 42.22 0.43 23.89
C SER A 294 43.31 -0.20 23.04
N GLY A 295 44.03 0.62 22.29
CA GLY A 295 45.18 0.18 21.50
C GLY A 295 46.30 1.20 21.52
N THR A 296 47.52 0.73 21.23
CA THR A 296 48.72 1.56 21.21
C THR A 296 49.53 1.36 19.93
N VAL A 297 50.20 2.42 19.48
CA VAL A 297 51.20 2.39 18.40
C VAL A 297 52.45 3.10 18.90
N SER A 298 53.65 2.56 18.64
CA SER A 298 54.92 3.20 18.99
C SER A 298 55.81 3.43 17.77
N PHE A 299 56.62 4.49 17.87
CA PHE A 299 57.65 4.86 16.90
C PHE A 299 58.99 5.04 17.62
N PRO A 300 60.12 4.51 17.10
CA PRO A 300 61.43 4.74 17.70
C PRO A 300 61.77 6.22 17.80
N GLY A 301 62.10 6.67 19.00
CA GLY A 301 62.39 8.05 19.35
C GLY A 301 63.73 8.50 18.81
N GLU A 302 63.70 9.46 17.88
CA GLU A 302 64.88 10.05 17.29
C GLU A 302 64.75 11.57 17.20
N GLU A 303 65.87 12.28 17.25
CA GLU A 303 65.87 13.73 17.10
C GLU A 303 65.23 14.14 15.75
N GLY A 304 64.25 15.03 15.83
CA GLY A 304 63.47 15.49 14.68
C GLY A 304 62.37 14.53 14.20
N LEU A 305 62.04 13.47 14.95
CA LEU A 305 60.86 12.65 14.66
C LEU A 305 59.57 13.46 14.90
N THR A 306 58.66 13.43 13.92
CA THR A 306 57.29 13.93 14.04
C THR A 306 56.32 12.91 13.48
N VAL A 307 55.18 12.70 14.14
CA VAL A 307 54.14 11.79 13.67
C VAL A 307 52.81 12.53 13.58
N THR A 308 52.17 12.42 12.42
CA THR A 308 50.87 13.06 12.13
C THR A 308 49.76 12.00 12.16
N PRO A 309 48.83 12.04 13.13
CA PRO A 309 47.65 11.18 13.12
C PRO A 309 46.64 11.63 12.06
N SER A 310 45.92 10.71 11.46
CA SER A 310 44.85 10.99 10.48
C SER A 310 43.76 9.93 10.56
N GLY A 311 42.51 10.29 10.27
CA GLY A 311 41.37 9.38 10.37
C GLY A 311 40.04 10.11 10.49
N ASP A 312 38.95 9.36 10.44
CA ASP A 312 37.60 9.91 10.60
C ASP A 312 37.43 10.52 12.00
N GLY A 313 36.97 11.78 12.06
CA GLY A 313 36.78 12.51 13.33
C GLY A 313 38.01 13.26 13.86
N LEU A 314 39.14 13.30 13.15
CA LEU A 314 40.29 14.17 13.46
C LEU A 314 40.18 15.48 12.67
N GLU A 315 39.93 16.61 13.35
CA GLU A 315 39.99 17.95 12.75
C GLU A 315 41.34 18.60 13.06
N ASP A 316 42.04 19.06 12.02
CA ASP A 316 43.35 19.73 12.07
C ASP A 316 44.45 18.94 12.82
N PRO A 317 44.86 17.75 12.33
CA PRO A 317 45.92 16.99 12.99
C PRO A 317 47.27 17.71 12.85
N GLU A 318 47.76 18.25 13.96
CA GLU A 318 49.11 18.81 14.05
C GLU A 318 50.15 17.68 14.20
N PRO A 319 51.34 17.78 13.56
CA PRO A 319 52.42 16.83 13.77
C PRO A 319 52.87 16.84 15.23
N ILE A 320 52.87 15.67 15.86
CA ILE A 320 53.32 15.49 17.24
C ILE A 320 54.80 15.12 17.21
N ALA A 321 55.63 16.01 17.77
CA ALA A 321 57.08 15.82 17.82
C ALA A 321 57.48 14.95 19.01
N TRP A 322 58.40 14.02 18.78
CA TRP A 322 59.08 13.34 19.89
C TRP A 322 60.03 14.31 20.58
N THR A 323 59.92 14.42 21.89
CA THR A 323 60.82 15.26 22.71
C THR A 323 61.49 14.39 23.76
N LYS A 324 62.83 14.28 23.66
CA LYS A 324 63.61 13.50 24.61
C LYS A 324 63.45 14.04 26.04
N PRO A 325 62.97 13.24 27.01
CA PRO A 325 62.89 13.67 28.40
C PRO A 325 64.28 14.01 29.00
N GLU A 326 64.33 14.94 29.95
CA GLU A 326 65.58 15.41 30.57
C GLU A 326 66.32 14.33 31.38
N ASP A 327 65.57 13.36 31.93
CA ASP A 327 66.09 12.28 32.78
C ASP A 327 66.67 11.08 32.00
N CYS A 328 66.82 11.19 30.69
CA CYS A 328 67.39 10.12 29.87
C CYS A 328 68.91 10.03 30.03
N ALA A 329 69.38 9.13 30.90
CA ALA A 329 70.80 8.87 31.13
C ALA A 329 71.51 8.39 29.84
N PRO A 330 72.76 8.82 29.57
CA PRO A 330 73.53 8.31 28.46
C PRO A 330 73.96 6.87 28.74
N GLY A 331 73.36 5.90 28.05
CA GLY A 331 73.93 4.55 27.91
C GLY A 331 73.12 3.35 28.43
N SER A 332 71.80 3.40 28.53
CA SER A 332 71.00 2.17 28.66
C SER A 332 70.48 1.70 27.29
N GLY A 333 71.41 1.46 26.36
CA GLY A 333 71.10 0.79 25.11
C GLY A 333 71.04 -0.72 25.31
N GLY A 334 69.91 -1.33 24.98
CA GLY A 334 69.78 -2.79 24.91
C GLY A 334 68.37 -3.27 24.61
N GLY A 335 68.02 -3.43 23.34
CA GLY A 335 66.82 -4.16 22.90
C GLY A 335 66.61 -4.08 21.39
N GLU A 336 66.69 -5.23 20.72
CA GLU A 336 66.48 -5.49 19.29
C GLU A 336 65.20 -4.89 18.66
N PRO A 337 65.09 -4.82 17.31
CA PRO A 337 63.89 -4.34 16.62
C PRO A 337 62.75 -5.35 16.80
N GLY A 338 62.10 -5.27 17.96
CA GLY A 338 60.90 -6.01 18.29
C GLY A 338 59.69 -5.25 17.77
N LEU A 339 59.19 -5.66 16.61
CA LEU A 339 57.76 -5.55 16.35
C LEU A 339 57.03 -6.40 17.42
N PRO A 340 55.94 -5.92 18.04
CA PRO A 340 54.85 -6.82 18.35
C PRO A 340 53.56 -6.26 17.73
N LEU A 341 52.97 -6.99 16.79
CA LEU A 341 52.00 -8.05 17.09
C LEU A 341 50.76 -7.46 17.77
N THR A 342 49.74 -7.23 16.95
CA THR A 342 48.35 -7.21 17.39
C THR A 342 48.06 -8.50 18.15
N GLY A 343 47.91 -8.41 19.47
CA GLY A 343 47.43 -9.51 20.29
C GLY A 343 48.30 -9.82 21.51
N ALA A 344 47.80 -9.38 22.66
CA ALA A 344 48.09 -9.86 24.01
C ALA A 344 49.50 -9.69 24.60
N ALA A 345 49.52 -8.95 25.72
CA ALA A 345 50.50 -8.93 26.80
C ALA A 345 51.82 -8.15 26.57
N ALA A 346 51.77 -6.84 26.83
CA ALA A 346 52.89 -6.10 27.42
C ALA A 346 52.42 -5.48 28.74
N GLY A 347 52.51 -6.27 29.80
CA GLY A 347 52.25 -5.82 31.16
C GLY A 347 53.46 -5.09 31.73
N GLY A 348 53.22 -3.89 32.26
CA GLY A 348 54.14 -3.21 33.17
C GLY A 348 54.80 -1.95 32.61
N ILE A 349 54.08 -0.83 32.63
CA ILE A 349 54.37 0.40 33.40
C ILE A 349 53.45 1.48 32.83
N ALA A 350 52.32 1.70 33.50
CA ALA A 350 51.51 2.92 33.42
C ALA A 350 50.74 3.04 34.74
N ALA A 351 51.49 3.11 35.84
CA ALA A 351 50.93 3.35 37.16
C ALA A 351 50.75 4.85 37.35
N GLY A 352 49.52 5.32 37.17
CA GLY A 352 49.03 6.52 37.86
C GLY A 352 48.55 7.65 36.95
N ALA A 353 47.30 7.57 36.47
CA ALA A 353 46.36 8.70 36.42
C ALA A 353 44.94 8.34 35.89
N VAL A 354 44.35 7.17 36.18
CA VAL A 354 43.00 6.80 35.66
C VAL A 354 41.86 6.99 36.68
N VAL A 355 42.11 7.53 37.88
CA VAL A 355 41.10 7.48 38.97
C VAL A 355 40.20 8.73 39.11
N LEU A 356 40.33 9.80 38.31
CA LEU A 356 39.50 11.00 38.55
C LEU A 356 38.97 11.72 37.31
N LEU A 357 38.18 11.05 36.46
CA LEU A 357 37.17 11.71 35.61
C LEU A 357 35.89 10.88 35.41
N ALA A 358 35.49 10.10 36.42
CA ALA A 358 34.10 9.66 36.54
C ALA A 358 33.40 10.61 37.52
N VAL A 359 32.58 11.52 36.97
CA VAL A 359 31.58 12.41 37.59
C VAL A 359 31.78 13.86 37.13
N GLY A 360 30.96 14.30 36.17
CA GLY A 360 30.78 15.72 35.88
C GLY A 360 30.11 16.08 34.56
N GLY A 361 28.76 16.08 34.54
CA GLY A 361 27.92 16.86 33.60
C GLY A 361 27.67 16.20 32.24
N GLY A 362 26.44 15.88 31.80
CA GLY A 362 25.18 16.56 32.07
C GLY A 362 25.09 17.87 31.28
N LEU A 363 24.39 17.81 30.13
CA LEU A 363 23.93 18.91 29.27
C LEU A 363 24.97 19.68 28.43
N PHE A 364 25.26 19.18 27.23
CA PHE A 364 25.39 20.03 26.05
C PHE A 364 25.22 19.23 24.74
N VAL A 365 23.98 19.14 24.23
CA VAL A 365 23.69 18.51 22.92
C VAL A 365 23.54 19.60 21.87
N MET A 366 24.65 19.86 21.17
CA MET A 366 24.73 20.60 19.92
C MET A 366 25.47 19.66 18.96
N ALA A 367 24.97 19.48 17.74
CA ALA A 367 25.51 18.59 16.71
C ALA A 367 27.03 18.72 16.56
N ARG A 368 27.80 17.92 17.31
CA ARG A 368 29.25 17.96 17.33
C ARG A 368 29.71 16.70 16.63
N ARG A 369 30.34 16.85 15.46
CA ARG A 369 31.11 15.76 14.84
C ARG A 369 32.01 15.16 15.93
N ARG A 370 31.93 13.85 16.17
CA ARG A 370 32.77 13.15 17.17
C ARG A 370 34.24 13.51 16.92
N LYS A 371 34.97 13.92 17.96
CA LYS A 371 36.35 14.40 17.82
C LYS A 371 37.33 13.53 18.58
N LEU A 372 38.15 12.75 17.88
CA LEU A 372 39.35 12.17 18.48
C LEU A 372 40.38 13.30 18.65
N ARG A 373 40.90 13.46 19.87
CA ARG A 373 41.93 14.45 20.19
C ARG A 373 43.08 13.75 20.88
N PHE A 374 44.30 14.12 20.49
CA PHE A 374 45.51 13.66 21.15
C PHE A 374 45.97 14.68 22.17
N THR A 375 46.16 14.25 23.41
CA THR A 375 46.72 15.07 24.50
C THR A 375 47.99 14.45 25.06
N ALA A 376 48.95 15.29 25.45
CA ALA A 376 50.22 14.89 26.05
C ALA A 376 50.04 14.30 27.46
#